data_AF-A0A3D3S904-F1
#
_entry.id   AF-A0A3D3S904-F1
#
_cell.length_a   1.000
_cell.length_b   1.000
_cell.length_c   1.000
_cell.angle_alpha   90.00
_cell.angle_beta   90.00
_cell.angle_gamma   90.00
#
_symmetry.space_group_name_H-M   'P 1'
#
loop_
_entity.id
_entity.type
_entity.pdbx_description
1 polymer ?
#
loop_
_entity_poly.entity_id
_entity_poly.type
_entity_poly.pdbx_seq_one_letter_code
_entity_poly.pdbx_strand_id
1 'polypeptide(L)'
;MAIETLLRIEIDIFSLAILAIIGTTILLRSRDHRFMDSSLFLLLILSIGLVIVFEGASWVVDGKPGASMRIAGYAINAIFYALIFIPMGIYLVYVDHFTEPDKPVTRSAYYWIALSIAT
;
A
#
# COMPACT_ATOMS: atom_id res chain seq x y z
N MET A 1 -20.87 11.70 -12.44
CA MET A 1 -19.74 10.88 -12.91
C MET A 1 -18.45 11.70 -12.95
N ALA A 2 -18.27 12.67 -13.86
CA ALA A 2 -17.02 13.42 -13.98
C ALA A 2 -16.56 14.15 -12.69
N ILE A 3 -17.49 14.78 -11.95
CA ILE A 3 -17.18 15.50 -10.69
C ILE A 3 -16.72 14.54 -9.59
N GLU A 4 -17.32 13.35 -9.51
CA GLU A 4 -16.97 12.34 -8.51
C GLU A 4 -15.58 11.75 -8.80
N THR A 5 -15.29 11.44 -10.06
CA THR A 5 -13.96 10.98 -10.48
C THR A 5 -12.88 12.01 -10.20
N LEU A 6 -13.16 13.30 -10.44
CA LEU A 6 -12.22 14.38 -10.15
C LEU A 6 -11.93 14.47 -8.64
N LEU A 7 -12.96 14.44 -7.80
CA LEU A 7 -12.80 14.49 -6.35
C LEU A 7 -11.98 13.31 -5.82
N ARG A 8 -12.21 12.10 -6.35
CA ARG A 8 -11.43 10.90 -5.98
C ARG A 8 -9.96 11.05 -6.35
N ILE A 9 -9.66 11.52 -7.56
CA ILE A 9 -8.28 11.78 -8.00
C ILE A 9 -7.60 12.82 -7.12
N GLU A 10 -8.30 13.89 -6.73
CA GLU A 10 -7.75 14.91 -5.82
C GLU A 10 -7.41 14.32 -4.44
N ILE A 11 -8.28 13.48 -3.88
CA ILE A 11 -8.06 12.79 -2.60
C ILE A 11 -6.87 11.82 -2.70
N ASP A 12 -6.77 11.06 -3.79
CA ASP A 12 -5.67 10.11 -4.01
C ASP A 12 -4.33 10.84 -4.10
N ILE A 13 -4.26 11.93 -4.86
CA ILE A 13 -3.05 12.76 -4.98
C ILE A 13 -2.68 13.37 -3.62
N PHE A 14 -3.67 13.88 -2.87
CA PHE A 14 -3.43 14.43 -1.54
C PHE A 14 -2.90 13.37 -0.57
N SER A 15 -3.47 12.17 -0.61
CA SER A 15 -3.04 11.03 0.21
C SER A 15 -1.62 10.58 -0.14
N LEU A 16 -1.28 10.51 -1.42
CA LEU A 16 0.09 10.22 -1.89
C LEU A 16 1.09 11.30 -1.44
N ALA A 17 0.70 12.57 -1.44
CA ALA A 17 1.55 13.66 -0.95
C ALA A 17 1.82 13.52 0.56
N ILE A 18 0.81 13.18 1.35
CA ILE A 18 0.98 12.91 2.79
C ILE A 18 1.93 11.71 2.99
N LEU A 19 1.72 10.60 2.29
CA LEU A 19 2.58 9.43 2.37
C LEU A 19 4.03 9.75 2.00
N ALA A 20 4.24 10.57 0.97
CA ALA A 20 5.57 11.02 0.57
C ALA A 20 6.26 11.87 1.66
N ILE A 21 5.53 12.78 2.32
CA ILE A 21 6.05 13.59 3.43
C ILE A 21 6.44 12.70 4.60
N ILE A 22 5.58 11.75 4.98
CA ILE A 22 5.85 10.82 6.09
C ILE A 22 7.06 9.94 5.76
N GLY A 23 7.10 9.34 4.56
CA GLY A 23 8.20 8.49 4.13
C GLY A 23 9.54 9.25 4.10
N THR A 24 9.55 10.46 3.56
CA THR A 24 10.74 11.31 3.51
C THR A 24 11.21 11.69 4.92
N THR A 25 10.29 12.04 5.81
CA THR A 25 10.61 12.37 7.21
C THR A 25 11.30 11.21 7.91
N ILE A 26 10.84 9.98 7.68
CA ILE A 26 11.42 8.77 8.27
C ILE A 26 12.80 8.48 7.68
N LEU A 27 12.95 8.58 6.37
CA LEU A 27 14.24 8.40 5.69
C LEU A 27 15.30 9.38 6.23
N LEU A 28 14.92 10.65 6.41
CA LEU A 28 15.81 11.69 6.94
C LEU A 28 16.14 11.54 8.43
N ARG A 29 15.26 10.91 9.22
CA ARG A 29 15.40 10.75 10.68
C ARG A 29 16.06 9.43 11.11
N SER A 30 16.31 8.52 10.19
CA SER A 30 16.75 7.12 10.40
C SER A 30 18.10 6.90 11.12
N ARG A 31 18.74 7.94 11.67
CA ARG A 31 20.07 7.83 12.30
C ARG A 31 20.08 7.23 13.71
N ASP A 32 18.96 7.15 14.42
CA ASP A 32 19.06 6.87 15.86
C ASP A 32 18.15 5.77 16.45
N HIS A 33 16.94 5.47 15.94
CA HIS A 33 16.05 4.54 16.65
C HIS A 33 15.50 3.46 15.71
N ARG A 34 15.94 2.21 15.94
CA ARG A 34 15.37 0.94 15.45
C ARG A 34 15.20 0.87 13.92
N PHE A 35 16.30 0.50 13.26
CA PHE A 35 16.42 0.32 11.81
C PHE A 35 15.32 -0.60 11.22
N MET A 36 14.92 -1.66 11.94
CA MET A 36 13.88 -2.61 11.52
C MET A 36 12.47 -2.00 11.55
N ASP A 37 12.14 -1.21 12.59
CA ASP A 37 10.86 -0.51 12.72
C ASP A 37 10.67 0.49 11.56
N SER A 38 11.75 1.15 11.16
CA SER A 38 11.75 2.10 10.04
C SER A 38 11.52 1.39 8.69
N SER A 39 12.12 0.22 8.46
CA SER A 39 11.94 -0.53 7.20
C SER A 39 10.54 -1.11 7.05
N LEU A 40 9.96 -1.70 8.11
CA LEU A 40 8.59 -2.24 8.06
C LEU A 40 7.56 -1.12 7.85
N PHE A 41 7.76 0.03 8.48
CA PHE A 41 6.86 1.17 8.30
C PHE A 41 7.00 1.79 6.90
N LEU A 42 8.21 1.87 6.35
CA LEU A 42 8.41 2.29 4.95
C LEU A 42 7.76 1.31 3.96
N LEU A 43 7.86 0.01 4.21
CA LEU A 43 7.19 -1.01 3.40
C LEU A 43 5.66 -0.85 3.46
N LEU A 44 5.12 -0.54 4.64
CA LEU A 44 3.69 -0.23 4.82
C LEU A 44 3.27 0.98 3.98
N ILE A 45 4.01 2.10 4.08
CA ILE A 45 3.76 3.31 3.27
C ILE A 45 3.78 2.99 1.78
N LEU A 46 4.79 2.26 1.30
CA LEU A 46 4.92 1.88 -0.11
C LEU A 46 3.75 1.02 -0.58
N SER A 47 3.33 0.05 0.24
CA SER A 47 2.19 -0.81 -0.09
C SER A 47 0.88 -0.03 -0.20
N ILE A 48 0.63 0.91 0.71
CA ILE A 48 -0.56 1.79 0.68
C ILE A 48 -0.50 2.70 -0.56
N GLY A 49 0.66 3.28 -0.85
CA GLY A 49 0.84 4.10 -2.05
C GLY A 49 0.55 3.33 -3.33
N LEU A 50 0.94 2.06 -3.40
CA LEU A 50 0.65 1.20 -4.55
C LEU A 50 -0.86 0.93 -4.69
N VAL A 51 -1.57 0.68 -3.59
CA VAL A 51 -3.04 0.52 -3.59
C VAL A 51 -3.72 1.77 -4.15
N ILE A 52 -3.33 2.97 -3.68
CA ILE A 52 -3.90 4.24 -4.15
C ILE A 52 -3.63 4.46 -5.64
N VAL A 53 -2.43 4.12 -6.13
CA VAL A 53 -2.10 4.23 -7.56
C VAL A 53 -3.00 3.33 -8.41
N PHE A 54 -3.22 2.08 -8.00
CA PHE A 54 -4.08 1.16 -8.73
C PHE A 54 -5.57 1.51 -8.60
N GLU A 55 -5.99 2.08 -7.48
CA GLU A 55 -7.34 2.65 -7.33
C GLU A 55 -7.55 3.79 -8.34
N GLY A 56 -6.67 4.79 -8.35
CA GLY A 56 -6.68 5.90 -9.31
C GLY A 56 -6.66 5.43 -10.77
N ALA A 57 -5.82 4.43 -11.08
CA ALA A 57 -5.76 3.83 -12.42
C ALA A 57 -7.09 3.17 -12.82
N SER A 58 -7.80 2.56 -11.87
CA SER A 58 -9.10 1.93 -12.14
C SER A 58 -10.14 2.97 -12.58
N TRP A 59 -10.16 4.12 -11.91
CA TRP A 59 -11.03 5.25 -12.26
C TRP A 59 -10.73 5.85 -13.64
N VAL A 60 -9.47 5.85 -14.07
CA VAL A 60 -9.07 6.37 -15.39
C VAL A 60 -9.60 5.50 -16.52
N VAL A 61 -9.71 4.19 -16.30
CA VAL A 61 -10.14 3.22 -17.33
C VAL A 61 -11.65 2.97 -17.28
N ASP A 62 -12.26 3.18 -16.11
CA ASP A 62 -13.69 2.94 -15.91
C ASP A 62 -14.57 3.76 -16.86
N GLY A 63 -15.65 3.12 -17.35
CA GLY A 63 -16.59 3.73 -18.29
C GLY A 63 -16.08 3.98 -19.72
N LYS A 64 -14.79 3.73 -20.03
CA LYS A 64 -14.26 3.92 -21.39
C LYS A 64 -14.64 2.77 -22.33
N PRO A 65 -15.20 3.06 -23.53
CA PRO A 65 -15.53 2.02 -24.50
C PRO A 65 -14.28 1.45 -25.18
N GLY A 66 -14.35 0.18 -25.61
CA GLY A 66 -13.29 -0.49 -26.37
C GLY A 66 -12.79 -1.78 -25.71
N ALA A 67 -12.40 -2.77 -26.52
CA ALA A 67 -11.91 -4.06 -26.03
C ALA A 67 -10.62 -3.93 -25.21
N SER A 68 -9.70 -3.05 -25.65
CA SER A 68 -8.46 -2.75 -24.94
C SER A 68 -8.71 -2.14 -23.56
N MET A 69 -9.67 -1.21 -23.44
CA MET A 69 -10.03 -0.59 -22.16
C MET A 69 -10.66 -1.60 -21.20
N ARG A 70 -11.47 -2.55 -21.69
CA ARG A 70 -12.02 -3.63 -20.85
C ARG A 70 -10.92 -4.54 -20.31
N ILE A 71 -9.98 -4.96 -21.16
CA ILE A 71 -8.85 -5.81 -20.74
C ILE A 71 -7.99 -5.08 -19.71
N ALA A 72 -7.67 -3.80 -19.97
CA ALA A 72 -6.94 -2.97 -19.02
C ALA A 72 -7.69 -2.82 -17.69
N GLY A 73 -9.01 -2.59 -17.73
CA GLY A 73 -9.86 -2.48 -16.55
C GLY A 73 -9.85 -3.76 -15.72
N TYR A 74 -9.97 -4.94 -16.34
CA TYR A 74 -9.88 -6.21 -15.63
C TYR A 74 -8.49 -6.44 -15.01
N ALA A 75 -7.42 -6.14 -15.75
CA ALA A 75 -6.05 -6.29 -15.25
C ALA A 75 -5.78 -5.37 -14.05
N ILE A 76 -6.15 -4.08 -14.15
CA ILE A 76 -5.97 -3.10 -13.08
C ILE A 76 -6.76 -3.49 -11.84
N ASN A 77 -8.03 -3.88 -12.00
CA ASN A 77 -8.86 -4.30 -10.86
C ASN A 77 -8.35 -5.59 -10.22
N ALA A 78 -7.91 -6.58 -11.01
CA ALA A 78 -7.34 -7.81 -10.46
C ALA A 78 -6.11 -7.51 -9.59
N ILE A 79 -5.22 -6.63 -10.06
CA ILE A 79 -4.06 -6.20 -9.28
C ILE A 79 -4.49 -5.40 -8.05
N PHE A 80 -5.38 -4.42 -8.20
CA PHE A 80 -5.91 -3.63 -7.09
C PHE A 80 -6.45 -4.54 -5.97
N TYR A 81 -7.35 -5.48 -6.30
CA TYR A 81 -7.94 -6.38 -5.32
C TYR A 81 -6.94 -7.33 -4.67
N ALA A 82 -5.89 -7.76 -5.39
CA ALA A 82 -4.80 -8.52 -4.80
C ALA A 82 -3.98 -7.68 -3.81
N LEU A 83 -3.73 -6.41 -4.15
CA LEU A 83 -2.90 -5.52 -3.35
C LEU A 83 -3.56 -5.06 -2.03
N ILE A 84 -4.90 -5.01 -1.93
CA ILE A 84 -5.58 -4.42 -0.75
C ILE A 84 -5.21 -5.12 0.57
N PHE A 85 -4.85 -6.41 0.50
CA PHE A 85 -4.56 -7.22 1.67
C PHE A 85 -3.09 -7.08 2.12
N ILE A 86 -2.21 -6.60 1.25
CA ILE A 86 -0.78 -6.48 1.53
C ILE A 86 -0.50 -5.47 2.67
N PRO A 87 -1.06 -4.24 2.65
CA PRO A 87 -0.90 -3.32 3.78
C PRO A 87 -1.34 -3.90 5.12
N MET A 88 -2.44 -4.67 5.14
CA MET A 88 -2.90 -5.33 6.36
C MET A 88 -1.91 -6.37 6.87
N GLY A 89 -1.38 -7.21 5.97
CA GLY A 89 -0.36 -8.20 6.34
C GLY A 89 0.90 -7.54 6.93
N ILE A 90 1.40 -6.48 6.28
CA ILE A 90 2.56 -5.72 6.76
C ILE A 90 2.26 -5.06 8.12
N TYR A 91 1.07 -4.47 8.28
CA TYR A 91 0.66 -3.84 9.53
C TYR A 91 0.63 -4.83 10.71
N LEU A 92 0.09 -6.04 10.50
CA LEU A 92 0.08 -7.07 11.53
C LEU A 92 1.49 -7.49 11.96
N VAL A 93 2.41 -7.64 11.00
CA VAL A 93 3.83 -7.93 11.27
C VAL A 93 4.49 -6.76 12.02
N TYR A 94 4.20 -5.53 11.62
CA TYR A 94 4.69 -4.32 12.28
C TYR A 94 4.22 -4.24 13.74
N VAL A 95 2.94 -4.47 14.00
CA VAL A 95 2.38 -4.44 15.36
C VAL A 95 2.98 -5.54 16.23
N ASP A 96 3.09 -6.78 15.73
CA ASP A 96 3.68 -7.91 16.48
C ASP A 96 5.13 -7.60 16.88
N HIS A 97 5.93 -7.06 15.95
CA HIS A 97 7.31 -6.66 16.24
C HIS A 97 7.39 -5.46 17.20
N PHE A 98 6.48 -4.49 17.07
CA PHE A 98 6.42 -3.35 17.98
C PHE A 98 6.08 -3.78 19.42
N THR A 99 5.22 -4.79 19.59
CA THR A 99 4.85 -5.33 20.90
C THR A 99 5.91 -6.27 21.49
N GLU A 100 6.62 -7.03 20.64
CA GLU A 100 7.64 -8.01 21.05
C GLU A 100 8.95 -7.79 20.26
N PRO A 101 9.76 -6.76 20.58
CA PRO A 101 10.92 -6.36 19.77
C PRO A 101 12.03 -7.41 19.72
N ASP A 102 12.16 -8.21 20.78
CA ASP A 102 13.19 -9.24 20.92
C ASP A 102 12.88 -10.53 20.14
N LYS A 103 11.66 -10.66 19.60
CA LYS A 103 11.22 -11.83 18.85
C LYS A 103 11.60 -11.68 17.37
N PRO A 104 12.23 -12.69 16.76
CA PRO A 104 12.52 -12.66 15.34
C PRO A 104 11.22 -12.62 14.53
N VAL A 105 11.17 -11.73 13.54
CA VAL A 105 10.00 -11.48 12.67
C VAL A 105 9.48 -12.77 12.02
N THR A 106 10.37 -13.71 11.69
CA THR A 106 10.04 -15.01 11.08
C THR A 106 9.26 -15.97 12.00
N ARG A 107 9.25 -15.70 13.31
CA ARG A 107 8.41 -16.44 14.28
C ARG A 107 7.05 -15.80 14.52
N SER A 108 6.76 -14.67 13.88
CA SER A 108 5.42 -14.10 13.90
C SER A 108 4.46 -15.01 13.14
N ALA A 109 3.35 -15.39 13.77
CA ALA A 109 2.27 -16.10 13.07
C ALA A 109 1.74 -15.26 11.89
N TYR A 110 1.81 -13.94 12.00
CA TYR A 110 1.35 -12.98 11.00
C TYR A 110 2.32 -12.83 9.82
N TYR A 111 3.60 -13.18 9.99
CA TYR A 111 4.56 -13.19 8.87
C TYR A 111 4.16 -14.20 7.79
N TRP A 112 3.69 -15.38 8.20
CA TRP A 112 3.23 -16.42 7.28
C TRP A 112 1.90 -16.05 6.61
N ILE A 113 1.01 -15.36 7.34
CA ILE A 113 -0.23 -14.84 6.78
C ILE A 113 0.08 -13.75 5.73
N ALA A 114 0.97 -12.80 6.07
CA ALA A 114 1.42 -11.76 5.15
C ALA A 114 2.11 -12.33 3.90
N LEU A 115 2.92 -13.39 4.07
CA LEU A 115 3.57 -14.08 2.95
C LEU A 115 2.55 -14.82 2.08
N SER A 116 1.57 -15.51 2.67
CA SER A 116 0.52 -16.24 1.94
C SER A 116 -0.40 -15.34 1.12
N ILE A 117 -0.53 -14.07 1.52
CA ILE A 117 -1.28 -13.05 0.77
C ILE A 117 -0.45 -12.51 -0.41
N ALA A 118 0.88 -12.60 -0.33
CA ALA A 118 1.80 -12.05 -1.33
C ALA A 118 2.24 -13.06 -2.42
N THR A 119 1.91 -14.35 -2.27
CA THR A 119 2.24 -15.46 -3.20
C THR A 119 1.01 -16.04 -3.85
#